data_AF-A0A9D9KE03-F1
#
_entry.id   AF-A0A9D9KE03-F1
#
_cell.length_a   1.000
_cell.length_b   1.000
_cell.length_c   1.000
_cell.angle_alpha   90.00
_cell.angle_beta   90.00
_cell.angle_gamma   90.00
#
_symmetry.space_group_name_H-M   'P 1'
#
loop_
_entity.id
_entity.type
_entity.pdbx_description
1 polymer ?
#
loop_
_entity_poly.entity_id
_entity_poly.type
_entity_poly.pdbx_seq_one_letter_code
_entity_poly.pdbx_strand_id
1 'polypeptide(L)'
;MVFPSFKASIERLISIVCVLCVVWCSIVPAARAEAINPDVKRYLAPEGTAAVKLDDRGNTREFSAEALTRGRALFMENCAYCHANGLTLPFPAVSLTREDLAGATPPRDNIQAFVAYLRYPMTYDGSEETFWCREVPESWLSREQIEELAAFTLQSAEKIPGWGTVPSRF
;
A
#
# COMPACT_ATOMS: atom_id res chain seq x y z
N MET A 1 -44.29 46.37 -11.32
CA MET A 1 -45.14 45.17 -11.50
C MET A 1 -44.33 44.13 -12.25
N VAL A 2 -43.87 43.07 -11.57
CA VAL A 2 -43.12 41.97 -12.21
C VAL A 2 -44.15 40.99 -12.75
N PHE A 3 -44.11 40.73 -14.06
CA PHE A 3 -45.09 39.88 -14.74
C PHE A 3 -45.05 38.43 -14.21
N PRO A 4 -46.19 37.81 -13.89
CA PRO A 4 -46.27 36.47 -13.29
C PRO A 4 -45.61 35.37 -14.15
N SER A 5 -45.49 35.59 -15.47
CA SER A 5 -44.81 34.70 -16.42
C SER A 5 -43.29 34.61 -16.22
N PHE A 6 -42.66 35.69 -15.72
CA PHE A 6 -41.21 35.74 -15.50
C PHE A 6 -40.80 34.92 -14.28
N LYS A 7 -41.61 34.96 -13.20
CA LYS A 7 -41.38 34.21 -11.96
C LYS A 7 -41.51 32.70 -12.18
N ALA A 8 -42.54 32.27 -12.93
CA ALA A 8 -42.76 30.87 -13.28
C ALA A 8 -41.64 30.29 -14.18
N SER A 9 -41.03 31.13 -15.03
CA SER A 9 -39.90 30.72 -15.88
C SER A 9 -38.60 30.52 -15.07
N ILE A 10 -38.36 31.37 -14.06
CA ILE A 10 -37.23 31.22 -13.14
C ILE A 10 -37.38 29.98 -12.26
N GLU A 11 -38.57 29.72 -11.71
CA GLU A 11 -38.83 28.53 -10.89
C GLU A 11 -38.66 27.22 -11.67
N ARG A 12 -39.05 27.20 -12.95
CA ARG A 12 -38.80 26.08 -13.87
C ARG A 12 -37.31 25.90 -14.17
N LEU A 13 -36.58 26.99 -14.41
CA LEU A 13 -35.14 26.94 -14.66
C LEU A 13 -34.39 26.40 -13.44
N ILE A 14 -34.74 26.85 -12.24
CA ILE A 14 -34.15 26.37 -10.97
C ILE A 14 -34.46 24.89 -10.77
N SER A 15 -35.70 24.45 -11.00
CA SER A 15 -36.06 23.03 -10.91
C SER A 15 -35.25 22.17 -11.89
N ILE A 16 -35.10 22.62 -13.15
CA ILE A 16 -34.32 21.90 -14.16
C ILE A 16 -32.84 21.82 -13.75
N VAL A 17 -32.24 22.92 -13.30
CA VAL A 17 -30.85 22.94 -12.83
C VAL A 17 -30.67 22.02 -11.61
N CYS A 18 -31.58 22.06 -10.64
CA CYS A 18 -31.53 21.17 -9.47
C CYS A 18 -31.61 19.69 -9.87
N VAL A 19 -32.53 19.33 -10.79
CA VAL A 19 -32.63 17.96 -11.31
C VAL A 19 -31.36 17.55 -12.05
N LEU A 20 -30.82 18.43 -12.89
CA LEU A 20 -29.56 18.16 -13.60
C LEU A 20 -28.38 17.99 -12.63
N CYS A 21 -28.29 18.77 -11.56
CA CYS A 21 -27.25 18.62 -10.54
C CYS A 21 -27.40 17.32 -9.73
N VAL A 22 -28.62 16.93 -9.35
CA VAL A 22 -28.87 15.67 -8.63
C VAL A 22 -28.54 14.47 -9.52
N VAL A 23 -28.94 14.52 -10.79
CA VAL A 23 -28.63 13.51 -11.79
C VAL A 23 -27.12 13.44 -12.01
N TRP A 24 -26.44 14.59 -12.17
CA TRP A 24 -24.97 14.65 -12.28
C TRP A 24 -24.28 14.01 -11.07
N CYS A 25 -24.64 14.39 -9.84
CA CYS A 25 -24.10 13.81 -8.62
C CYS A 25 -24.40 12.31 -8.45
N SER A 26 -25.45 11.79 -9.09
CA SER A 26 -25.81 10.36 -9.02
C SER A 26 -25.10 9.51 -10.07
N ILE A 27 -24.56 10.12 -11.14
CA ILE A 27 -23.86 9.43 -12.23
C ILE A 27 -22.35 9.48 -12.06
N VAL A 28 -21.78 10.47 -11.34
CA VAL A 28 -20.35 10.44 -11.03
C VAL A 28 -20.12 9.35 -9.97
N PRO A 29 -19.35 8.29 -10.25
CA PRO A 29 -18.92 7.41 -9.18
C PRO A 29 -18.19 8.26 -8.15
N ALA A 30 -18.48 8.04 -6.86
CA ALA A 30 -17.68 8.65 -5.82
C ALA A 30 -16.23 8.18 -6.03
N ALA A 31 -15.41 9.02 -6.66
CA ALA A 31 -13.96 8.90 -6.62
C ALA A 31 -13.60 9.15 -5.16
N ARG A 32 -13.74 8.11 -4.34
CA ARG A 32 -13.29 8.15 -2.95
C ARG A 32 -11.79 8.15 -3.06
N ALA A 33 -11.18 9.34 -3.01
CA ALA A 33 -9.79 9.45 -2.61
C ALA A 33 -9.68 8.67 -1.31
N GLU A 34 -8.98 7.54 -1.34
CA GLU A 34 -8.75 6.75 -0.14
C GLU A 34 -8.00 7.65 0.83
N ALA A 35 -8.56 7.81 2.04
CA ALA A 35 -7.93 8.66 3.04
C ALA A 35 -6.55 8.07 3.36
N ILE A 36 -5.50 8.87 3.19
CA ILE A 36 -4.13 8.44 3.48
C ILE A 36 -4.06 7.90 4.91
N ASN A 37 -3.52 6.69 5.05
CA ASN A 37 -3.38 6.08 6.37
C ASN A 37 -2.49 6.97 7.28
N PRO A 38 -2.88 7.23 8.55
CA PRO A 38 -2.11 8.09 9.44
C PRO A 38 -0.65 7.67 9.65
N ASP A 39 -0.37 6.36 9.71
CA ASP A 39 0.99 5.84 9.89
C ASP A 39 1.82 6.07 8.62
N VAL A 40 1.22 5.84 7.45
CA VAL A 40 1.84 6.12 6.15
C VAL A 40 2.20 7.60 6.04
N LYS A 41 1.25 8.49 6.36
CA LYS A 41 1.50 9.94 6.38
C LYS A 41 2.58 10.32 7.38
N ARG A 42 2.58 9.72 8.56
CA ARG A 42 3.51 10.11 9.64
C ARG A 42 4.94 9.62 9.39
N TYR A 43 5.10 8.37 8.98
CA TYR A 43 6.41 7.73 8.94
C TYR A 43 6.95 7.53 7.53
N LEU A 44 6.10 7.18 6.57
CA LEU A 44 6.58 6.68 5.28
C LEU A 44 6.70 7.79 4.22
N ALA A 45 5.65 8.61 4.09
CA ALA A 45 5.49 9.65 3.07
C ALA A 45 4.90 10.96 3.65
N PRO A 46 5.59 11.65 4.57
CA PRO A 46 5.12 12.92 5.14
C PRO A 46 4.92 14.02 4.09
N GLU A 47 5.73 14.01 3.04
CA GLU A 47 5.64 14.95 1.90
C GLU A 47 4.78 14.41 0.74
N GLY A 48 3.97 13.37 1.00
CA GLY A 48 3.04 12.78 0.03
C GLY A 48 3.64 11.74 -0.92
N THR A 49 4.97 11.59 -0.97
CA THR A 49 5.66 10.53 -1.74
C THR A 49 6.82 9.95 -0.96
N ALA A 50 7.32 8.79 -1.40
CA ALA A 50 8.56 8.23 -0.93
C ALA A 50 9.31 7.44 -2.02
N ALA A 51 10.60 7.71 -2.14
CA ALA A 51 11.53 6.91 -2.91
C ALA A 51 11.81 5.57 -2.21
N VAL A 52 11.71 4.46 -2.95
CA VAL A 52 12.02 3.11 -2.48
C VAL A 52 13.05 2.47 -3.40
N LYS A 53 14.02 1.73 -2.83
CA LYS A 53 15.05 1.00 -3.60
C LYS A 53 14.39 0.03 -4.58
N LEU A 54 14.62 0.24 -5.87
CA LEU A 54 14.02 -0.55 -6.95
C LEU A 54 14.83 -1.81 -7.22
N ASP A 55 16.16 -1.70 -7.22
CA ASP A 55 17.10 -2.78 -7.56
C ASP A 55 18.48 -2.59 -6.89
N ASP A 56 19.39 -3.52 -7.13
CA ASP A 56 20.77 -3.50 -6.60
C ASP A 56 21.73 -2.62 -7.39
N ARG A 57 21.25 -1.92 -8.43
CA ARG A 57 22.04 -0.93 -9.17
C ARG A 57 21.92 0.47 -8.58
N GLY A 58 21.18 0.61 -7.48
CA GLY A 58 20.94 1.88 -6.80
C GLY A 58 19.78 2.68 -7.41
N ASN A 59 19.01 2.10 -8.32
CA ASN A 59 17.81 2.77 -8.83
C ASN A 59 16.76 2.84 -7.72
N THR A 60 15.95 3.90 -7.74
CA THR A 60 14.80 4.07 -6.86
C THR A 60 13.54 4.28 -7.68
N ARG A 61 12.39 4.04 -7.05
CA ARG A 61 11.07 4.36 -7.59
C ARG A 61 10.27 5.16 -6.58
N GLU A 62 9.59 6.19 -7.07
CA GLU A 62 8.67 6.99 -6.28
C GLU A 62 7.32 6.29 -6.12
N PHE A 63 6.82 6.26 -4.88
CA PHE A 63 5.47 5.80 -4.53
C PHE A 63 4.72 6.91 -3.82
N SER A 64 3.46 7.14 -4.19
CA SER A 64 2.62 8.12 -3.51
C SER A 64 2.13 7.59 -2.15
N ALA A 65 1.69 8.50 -1.28
CA ALA A 65 1.10 8.13 0.00
C ALA A 65 -0.17 7.28 -0.17
N GLU A 66 -0.93 7.48 -1.26
CA GLU A 66 -2.08 6.64 -1.62
C GLU A 66 -1.62 5.23 -1.98
N ALA A 67 -0.55 5.09 -2.78
CA ALA A 67 0.01 3.80 -3.16
C ALA A 67 0.53 3.03 -1.94
N LEU A 68 1.25 3.71 -1.03
CA LEU A 68 1.69 3.11 0.23
C LEU A 68 0.53 2.77 1.18
N THR A 69 -0.57 3.53 1.13
CA THR A 69 -1.80 3.23 1.87
C THR A 69 -2.46 1.96 1.36
N ARG A 70 -2.55 1.78 0.03
CA ARG A 70 -3.02 0.53 -0.58
C ARG A 70 -2.09 -0.65 -0.26
N GLY A 71 -0.77 -0.45 -0.36
CA GLY A 71 0.23 -1.45 0.03
C GLY A 71 0.07 -1.90 1.49
N ARG A 72 -0.18 -0.96 2.40
CA ARG A 72 -0.51 -1.27 3.80
C ARG A 72 -1.79 -2.10 3.91
N ALA A 73 -2.85 -1.76 3.19
CA ALA A 73 -4.10 -2.51 3.22
C ALA A 73 -3.88 -3.96 2.77
N LEU A 74 -3.14 -4.15 1.67
CA LEU A 74 -2.74 -5.48 1.18
C LEU A 74 -1.94 -6.25 2.23
N PHE A 75 -0.98 -5.60 2.91
CA PHE A 75 -0.19 -6.25 3.96
C PHE A 75 -1.07 -6.68 5.15
N MET A 76 -1.97 -5.80 5.59
CA MET A 76 -2.85 -6.08 6.73
C MET A 76 -3.83 -7.22 6.44
N GLU A 77 -4.35 -7.29 5.22
CA GLU A 77 -5.28 -8.34 4.80
C GLU A 77 -4.58 -9.69 4.61
N ASN A 78 -3.34 -9.69 4.09
CA ASN A 78 -2.75 -10.91 3.54
C ASN A 78 -1.52 -11.43 4.29
N CYS A 79 -0.81 -10.56 5.03
CA CYS A 79 0.51 -10.85 5.60
C CYS A 79 0.54 -10.71 7.12
N ALA A 80 -0.25 -9.78 7.68
CA ALA A 80 -0.13 -9.37 9.09
C ALA A 80 -0.43 -10.47 10.11
N TYR A 81 -1.11 -11.55 9.73
CA TYR A 81 -1.31 -12.69 10.64
C TYR A 81 0.03 -13.32 11.06
N CYS A 82 0.96 -13.48 10.12
CA CYS A 82 2.31 -13.98 10.42
C CYS A 82 3.29 -12.85 10.70
N HIS A 83 3.03 -11.66 10.15
CA HIS A 83 3.97 -10.55 10.11
C HIS A 83 3.51 -9.28 10.83
N ALA A 84 2.81 -9.44 11.96
CA ALA A 84 2.36 -8.32 12.77
C ALA A 84 3.55 -7.42 13.15
N ASN A 85 3.45 -6.12 12.82
CA ASN A 85 4.51 -5.12 13.04
C ASN A 85 5.90 -5.53 12.49
N GLY A 86 5.93 -6.30 11.40
CA GLY A 86 7.18 -6.75 10.77
C GLY A 86 7.83 -7.96 11.43
N LEU A 87 7.26 -8.54 12.49
CA LEU A 87 7.76 -9.79 13.08
C LEU A 87 7.59 -10.97 12.10
N THR A 88 8.10 -12.14 12.47
CA THR A 88 7.71 -13.40 11.83
C THR A 88 7.37 -14.42 12.92
N LEU A 89 6.09 -14.54 13.24
CA LEU A 89 5.63 -15.41 14.34
C LEU A 89 6.09 -16.87 14.24
N PRO A 90 6.02 -17.56 13.07
CA PRO A 90 6.45 -18.95 12.98
C PRO A 90 7.98 -19.11 13.02
N PHE A 91 8.74 -18.08 12.65
CA PHE A 91 10.21 -18.09 12.59
C PHE A 91 10.81 -16.79 13.17
N PRO A 92 10.81 -16.62 14.50
CA PRO A 92 11.14 -15.34 15.14
C PRO A 92 12.56 -14.83 14.88
N ALA A 93 13.48 -15.72 14.50
CA ALA A 93 14.87 -15.38 14.21
C ALA A 93 15.06 -14.62 12.88
N VAL A 94 14.07 -14.67 11.96
CA VAL A 94 14.12 -13.96 10.67
C VAL A 94 12.83 -13.15 10.52
N SER A 95 12.93 -11.85 10.71
CA SER A 95 11.80 -10.91 10.63
C SER A 95 11.85 -10.09 9.34
N LEU A 96 10.90 -9.16 9.17
CA LEU A 96 10.89 -8.20 8.07
C LEU A 96 11.70 -6.94 8.42
N THR A 97 12.79 -7.09 9.19
CA THR A 97 13.73 -6.00 9.47
C THR A 97 14.55 -5.70 8.22
N ARG A 98 15.12 -4.50 8.14
CA ARG A 98 16.02 -4.13 7.04
C ARG A 98 17.21 -5.08 6.96
N GLU A 99 17.78 -5.40 8.11
CA GLU A 99 18.96 -6.25 8.25
C GLU A 99 18.68 -7.68 7.78
N ASP A 100 17.54 -8.27 8.18
CA ASP A 100 17.16 -9.62 7.76
C ASP A 100 16.82 -9.66 6.26
N LEU A 101 16.11 -8.65 5.74
CA LEU A 101 15.80 -8.57 4.32
C LEU A 101 17.08 -8.45 3.46
N ALA A 102 18.04 -7.62 3.88
CA ALA A 102 19.31 -7.47 3.20
C ALA A 102 20.23 -8.70 3.35
N GLY A 103 20.12 -9.42 4.48
CA GLY A 103 20.95 -10.59 4.79
C GLY A 103 20.49 -11.91 4.14
N ALA A 104 19.30 -11.94 3.55
CA ALA A 104 18.82 -13.10 2.80
C ALA A 104 19.69 -13.36 1.55
N THR A 105 19.63 -14.60 1.03
CA THR A 105 20.30 -15.00 -0.22
C THR A 105 19.25 -15.47 -1.24
N PRO A 106 19.09 -14.78 -2.40
CA PRO A 106 19.59 -13.42 -2.66
C PRO A 106 18.96 -12.38 -1.71
N PRO A 107 19.55 -11.17 -1.58
CA PRO A 107 18.97 -10.09 -0.78
C PRO A 107 17.55 -9.73 -1.22
N ARG A 108 16.69 -9.38 -0.26
CA ARG A 108 15.26 -9.09 -0.44
C ARG A 108 14.90 -7.65 -0.07
N ASP A 109 15.89 -6.76 -0.05
CA ASP A 109 15.82 -5.37 0.44
C ASP A 109 15.44 -4.35 -0.66
N ASN A 110 14.93 -4.80 -1.79
CA ASN A 110 14.51 -3.95 -2.90
C ASN A 110 13.23 -4.47 -3.57
N ILE A 111 12.52 -3.61 -4.29
CA ILE A 111 11.22 -3.92 -4.89
C ILE A 111 11.30 -5.15 -5.82
N GLN A 112 12.30 -5.22 -6.71
CA GLN A 112 12.39 -6.33 -7.66
C GLN A 112 12.61 -7.66 -6.95
N ALA A 113 13.55 -7.71 -6.00
CA ALA A 113 13.87 -8.93 -5.27
C ALA A 113 12.76 -9.36 -4.30
N PHE A 114 12.13 -8.41 -3.61
CA PHE A 114 11.02 -8.71 -2.70
C PHE A 114 9.80 -9.22 -3.47
N VAL A 115 9.48 -8.63 -4.63
CA VAL A 115 8.41 -9.14 -5.49
C VAL A 115 8.77 -10.53 -6.03
N ALA A 116 10.01 -10.76 -6.46
CA ALA A 116 10.44 -12.09 -6.91
C ALA A 116 10.27 -13.15 -5.81
N TYR A 117 10.65 -12.82 -4.57
CA TYR A 117 10.42 -13.69 -3.41
C TYR A 117 8.93 -13.96 -3.16
N LEU A 118 8.06 -12.95 -3.23
CA LEU A 118 6.61 -13.17 -3.04
C LEU A 118 5.99 -14.01 -4.16
N ARG A 119 6.51 -13.92 -5.39
CA ARG A 119 6.08 -14.77 -6.51
C ARG A 119 6.55 -16.22 -6.36
N TYR A 120 7.68 -16.44 -5.71
CA TYR A 120 8.26 -17.77 -5.54
C TYR A 120 9.11 -17.81 -4.26
N PRO A 121 8.48 -18.08 -3.11
CA PRO A 121 9.17 -18.02 -1.82
C PRO A 121 10.26 -19.09 -1.69
N MET A 122 11.45 -18.65 -1.27
CA MET A 122 12.62 -19.51 -1.02
C MET A 122 13.05 -19.44 0.46
N THR A 123 13.77 -20.45 0.95
CA THR A 123 14.45 -20.38 2.26
C THR A 123 15.39 -19.19 2.34
N TYR A 124 15.75 -18.79 3.56
CA TYR A 124 16.55 -17.59 3.79
C TYR A 124 17.91 -17.61 3.06
N ASP A 125 18.51 -18.79 2.92
CA ASP A 125 19.74 -19.04 2.17
C ASP A 125 19.50 -19.27 0.65
N GLY A 126 18.25 -19.34 0.21
CA GLY A 126 17.86 -19.51 -1.19
C GLY A 126 18.05 -20.92 -1.74
N SER A 127 18.34 -21.91 -0.89
CA SER A 127 18.68 -23.27 -1.33
C SER A 127 17.46 -24.11 -1.75
N GLU A 128 16.28 -23.83 -1.19
CA GLU A 128 15.05 -24.58 -1.47
C GLU A 128 13.81 -23.67 -1.47
N GLU A 129 12.73 -24.14 -2.11
CA GLU A 129 11.41 -23.51 -2.00
C GLU A 129 10.90 -23.60 -0.57
N THR A 130 10.20 -22.57 -0.10
CA THR A 130 9.55 -22.59 1.22
C THR A 130 8.05 -22.44 1.11
N PHE A 131 7.33 -23.29 1.85
CA PHE A 131 5.86 -23.23 1.98
C PHE A 131 5.42 -22.52 3.26
N TRP A 132 6.40 -22.02 4.05
CA TRP A 132 6.11 -21.26 5.28
C TRP A 132 5.65 -19.84 5.01
N CYS A 133 6.03 -19.28 3.86
CA CYS A 133 5.51 -18.02 3.37
C CYS A 133 4.45 -18.29 2.29
N ARG A 134 3.47 -17.40 2.19
CA ARG A 134 2.42 -17.51 1.19
C ARG A 134 2.92 -17.00 -0.16
N GLU A 135 2.87 -17.86 -1.18
CA GLU A 135 3.06 -17.43 -2.56
C GLU A 135 1.93 -16.49 -2.99
N VAL A 136 2.29 -15.44 -3.72
CA VAL A 136 1.38 -14.45 -4.28
C VAL A 136 1.48 -14.51 -5.80
N PRO A 137 0.66 -15.30 -6.52
CA PRO A 137 0.73 -15.37 -7.99
C PRO A 137 0.12 -14.13 -8.67
N GLU A 138 0.46 -13.92 -9.95
CA GLU A 138 -0.06 -12.79 -10.76
C GLU A 138 -1.58 -12.81 -10.92
N SER A 139 -2.19 -14.00 -10.86
CA SER A 139 -3.64 -14.18 -10.87
C SER A 139 -4.33 -13.62 -9.63
N TRP A 140 -3.57 -13.40 -8.55
CA TRP A 140 -4.10 -12.87 -7.30
C TRP A 140 -3.80 -11.37 -7.13
N LEU A 141 -2.53 -10.98 -7.17
CA LEU A 141 -2.13 -9.57 -7.14
C LEU A 141 -1.41 -9.18 -8.43
N SER A 142 -1.86 -8.08 -9.05
CA SER A 142 -1.22 -7.50 -10.22
C SER A 142 0.21 -7.04 -9.91
N ARG A 143 0.99 -6.72 -10.96
CA ARG A 143 2.35 -6.17 -10.79
C ARG A 143 2.34 -4.88 -9.96
N GLU A 144 1.39 -3.99 -10.20
CA GLU A 144 1.27 -2.74 -9.46
C GLU A 144 0.95 -3.01 -7.98
N GLN A 145 -0.06 -3.85 -7.69
CA GLN A 145 -0.48 -4.15 -6.32
C GLN A 145 0.63 -4.80 -5.50
N ILE A 146 1.37 -5.76 -6.07
CA ILE A 146 2.46 -6.42 -5.34
C ILE A 146 3.66 -5.49 -5.13
N GLU A 147 3.90 -4.54 -6.04
CA GLU A 147 4.91 -3.50 -5.84
C GLU A 147 4.51 -2.50 -4.77
N GLU A 148 3.23 -2.13 -4.66
CA GLU A 148 2.72 -1.30 -3.57
C GLU A 148 2.86 -2.00 -2.22
N LEU A 149 2.53 -3.30 -2.16
CA LEU A 149 2.78 -4.15 -0.99
C LEU A 149 4.26 -4.16 -0.61
N ALA A 150 5.14 -4.43 -1.59
CA ALA A 150 6.58 -4.43 -1.38
C ALA A 150 7.09 -3.06 -0.89
N ALA A 151 6.64 -1.98 -1.52
CA ALA A 151 7.03 -0.62 -1.15
C ALA A 151 6.63 -0.27 0.28
N PHE A 152 5.40 -0.64 0.69
CA PHE A 152 4.97 -0.48 2.08
C PHE A 152 5.85 -1.26 3.04
N THR A 153 6.12 -2.54 2.78
CA THR A 153 6.92 -3.39 3.67
C THR A 153 8.36 -2.89 3.80
N LEU A 154 9.02 -2.60 2.68
CA LEU A 154 10.40 -2.11 2.66
C LEU A 154 10.53 -0.74 3.35
N GLN A 155 9.59 0.19 3.09
CA GLN A 155 9.61 1.48 3.77
C GLN A 155 9.31 1.38 5.26
N SER A 156 8.47 0.42 5.66
CA SER A 156 8.21 0.15 7.07
C SER A 156 9.47 -0.35 7.78
N ALA A 157 10.21 -1.26 7.14
CA ALA A 157 11.49 -1.76 7.64
C ALA A 157 12.56 -0.67 7.82
N GLU A 158 12.56 0.32 6.93
CA GLU A 158 13.51 1.44 6.98
C GLU A 158 13.11 2.54 7.98
N LYS A 159 11.81 2.82 8.13
CA LYS A 159 11.35 4.07 8.75
C LYS A 159 10.51 3.92 10.02
N ILE A 160 9.85 2.78 10.25
CA ILE A 160 8.97 2.62 11.41
C ILE A 160 9.79 2.18 12.63
N PRO A 161 9.81 2.97 13.72
CA PRO A 161 10.54 2.60 14.93
C PRO A 161 10.05 1.26 15.49
N GLY A 162 10.98 0.32 15.68
CA GLY A 162 10.71 -1.00 16.26
C GLY A 162 10.08 -2.02 15.30
N TRP A 163 9.99 -1.72 14.01
CA TRP A 163 9.52 -2.69 13.00
C TRP A 163 10.38 -3.96 13.00
N GLY A 164 9.73 -5.12 13.10
CA GLY A 164 10.39 -6.43 13.15
C GLY A 164 11.16 -6.71 14.43
N THR A 165 11.04 -5.88 15.46
CA THR A 165 11.72 -6.08 16.75
C THR A 165 10.73 -6.32 17.88
N VAL A 166 11.07 -7.23 18.79
CA VAL A 166 10.36 -7.38 20.07
C VAL A 166 11.02 -6.42 21.08
N PRO A 167 10.26 -5.59 21.81
CA PRO A 167 10.83 -4.75 22.86
C PRO A 167 11.62 -5.59 23.88
N SER A 168 12.85 -5.19 24.18
CA SER A 168 13.78 -5.92 25.07
C SER A 168 13.38 -5.93 26.56
N ARG A 169 12.15 -5.52 26.89
CA ARG A 169 11.66 -5.42 28.27
C ARG A 169 10.26 -6.01 28.38
N PHE A 170 10.22 -7.33 28.53
CA PHE A 170 9.19 -8.06 29.24
C PHE A 170 9.87 -9.08 30.15
#